data_AF-A0AAW9IEU9-F1
#
_entry.id   AF-A0AAW9IEU9-F1
#
_cell.length_a   1.000
_cell.length_b   1.000
_cell.length_c   1.000
_cell.angle_alpha   90.00
_cell.angle_beta   90.00
_cell.angle_gamma   90.00
#
_symmetry.space_group_name_H-M   'P 1'
#
loop_
_entity.id
_entity.type
_entity.pdbx_description
1 polymer ?
#
loop_
_entity_poly.entity_id
_entity_poly.type
_entity_poly.pdbx_seq_one_letter_code
_entity_poly.pdbx_strand_id
1 'polypeptide(L)'
;MIIVLEREKLYDEIWNIKMKDLAKSYGISEASLRKYCRQLNVPFPQSGYWTKVKNGSNPKKIALPNFDGDNKIVIQKYVYTKKTTYTKDDRLKHMKEEEKNKILEFCNNIRVPERLYKPHQLLKEIKFYSDDRDMVRDS
;
A
#
# COMPACT_ATOMS: atom_id res chain seq x y z
N MET A 1 23.49 -3.19 -7.51
CA MET A 1 23.38 -4.49 -8.22
C MET A 1 22.38 -4.33 -9.35
N ILE A 2 22.74 -4.76 -10.55
CA ILE A 2 21.88 -4.66 -11.74
C ILE A 2 21.15 -5.98 -11.92
N ILE A 3 19.86 -5.94 -12.29
CA ILE A 3 19.06 -7.12 -12.61
C ILE A 3 18.48 -6.92 -14.01
N VAL A 4 18.52 -7.97 -14.82
CA VAL A 4 17.86 -7.99 -16.13
C VAL A 4 16.54 -8.73 -15.99
N LEU A 5 15.45 -8.04 -16.33
CA LEU A 5 14.12 -8.61 -16.43
C LEU A 5 13.87 -8.99 -17.88
N GLU A 6 13.65 -10.27 -18.12
CA GLU A 6 13.30 -10.82 -19.43
C GLU A 6 11.81 -11.09 -19.48
N ARG A 7 11.19 -10.76 -20.62
CA ARG A 7 9.74 -10.77 -20.82
C ARG A 7 9.08 -12.11 -20.47
N GLU A 8 9.61 -13.21 -21.02
CA GLU A 8 9.06 -14.55 -20.81
C GLU A 8 9.22 -15.02 -19.37
N LYS A 9 10.42 -14.85 -18.81
CA LYS A 9 10.71 -15.20 -17.41
C LYS A 9 9.81 -14.41 -16.44
N LEU A 10 9.65 -13.11 -16.69
CA LEU A 10 8.81 -12.25 -15.89
C LEU A 10 7.34 -12.68 -15.95
N TYR A 11 6.85 -13.08 -17.13
CA TYR A 11 5.51 -13.62 -17.29
C TYR A 11 5.31 -14.87 -16.43
N ASP A 12 6.19 -15.87 -16.54
CA ASP A 12 6.06 -17.12 -15.78
C ASP A 12 6.05 -16.87 -14.27
N GLU A 13 6.94 -16.00 -13.78
CA GLU A 13 7.01 -15.66 -12.37
C GLU A 13 5.76 -14.93 -11.88
N ILE A 14 5.21 -14.00 -12.66
CA ILE A 14 3.97 -13.26 -12.34
C ILE A 14 2.76 -14.18 -12.22
N TRP A 15 2.71 -15.27 -13.00
CA TRP A 15 1.61 -16.23 -12.94
C TRP A 15 1.82 -17.34 -11.90
N ASN A 16 3.02 -17.44 -11.31
CA ASN A 16 3.35 -18.39 -10.26
C ASN A 16 3.35 -17.76 -8.85
N ILE A 17 3.79 -16.51 -8.73
CA ILE A 17 3.97 -15.81 -7.44
C ILE A 17 3.23 -14.47 -7.45
N LYS A 18 2.69 -14.06 -6.30
CA LYS A 18 2.04 -12.75 -6.15
C LYS A 18 3.03 -11.62 -6.47
N MET A 19 2.54 -10.61 -7.18
CA MET A 19 3.31 -9.42 -7.59
C MET A 19 4.10 -8.77 -6.45
N LYS A 20 3.52 -8.72 -5.24
CA LYS A 20 4.14 -8.16 -4.05
C LYS A 20 5.39 -8.94 -3.61
N ASP A 21 5.30 -10.27 -3.61
CA ASP A 21 6.40 -11.15 -3.22
C ASP A 21 7.49 -11.17 -4.29
N LEU A 22 7.07 -11.14 -5.56
CA LEU A 22 7.96 -11.00 -6.71
C LEU A 22 8.73 -9.68 -6.69
N ALA A 23 8.07 -8.56 -6.41
CA ALA A 23 8.74 -7.27 -6.27
C ALA A 23 9.79 -7.29 -5.15
N LYS A 24 9.52 -8.02 -4.05
CA LYS A 24 10.44 -8.17 -2.93
C LYS A 24 11.68 -8.98 -3.30
N SER A 25 11.54 -10.06 -4.08
CA SER A 25 12.69 -10.85 -4.55
C SER A 25 13.60 -10.02 -5.48
N TYR A 26 12.98 -9.21 -6.34
CA TYR A 26 13.69 -8.28 -7.21
C TYR A 26 14.26 -7.05 -6.50
N GLY A 27 13.88 -6.79 -5.25
CA GLY A 27 14.26 -5.58 -4.54
C GLY A 27 13.79 -4.33 -5.28
N ILE A 28 12.50 -4.29 -5.63
CA ILE A 28 11.85 -3.10 -6.20
C ILE A 28 10.46 -2.94 -5.57
N SER A 29 9.83 -1.78 -5.78
CA SER A 29 8.44 -1.58 -5.38
C SER A 29 7.49 -2.33 -6.31
N GLU A 30 6.36 -2.79 -5.77
CA GLU A 30 5.28 -3.41 -6.56
C GLU A 30 4.78 -2.48 -7.68
N ALA A 31 4.72 -1.17 -7.42
CA ALA A 31 4.35 -0.17 -8.43
C ALA A 31 5.37 -0.11 -9.57
N SER A 32 6.66 -0.17 -9.24
CA SER A 32 7.75 -0.21 -10.22
C SER A 32 7.70 -1.49 -11.05
N LEU A 33 7.48 -2.64 -10.42
CA LEU A 33 7.32 -3.92 -11.11
C LEU A 33 6.17 -3.85 -12.13
N ARG A 34 4.99 -3.33 -11.74
CA ARG A 34 3.86 -3.13 -12.67
C ARG A 34 4.19 -2.18 -13.81
N LYS A 35 4.96 -1.11 -13.55
CA LYS A 35 5.42 -0.19 -14.61
C LYS A 35 6.26 -0.93 -15.64
N TYR A 36 7.19 -1.78 -15.20
CA TYR A 36 8.03 -2.58 -16.09
C TYR A 36 7.22 -3.65 -16.84
N CYS A 37 6.24 -4.28 -16.20
CA CYS A 37 5.33 -5.20 -16.89
C CYS A 37 4.58 -4.52 -18.04
N ARG A 38 4.10 -3.29 -17.83
CA ARG A 38 3.44 -2.50 -18.88
C ARG A 38 4.38 -2.14 -20.02
N GLN A 39 5.63 -1.78 -19.71
CA GLN A 39 6.65 -1.47 -20.72
C GLN A 39 6.99 -2.69 -21.59
N LEU A 40 7.09 -3.87 -20.98
CA LEU A 40 7.34 -5.14 -21.69
C LEU A 40 6.09 -5.76 -22.31
N ASN A 41 4.94 -5.08 -22.20
CA ASN A 41 3.64 -5.59 -22.63
C ASN A 41 3.36 -7.03 -22.11
N VAL A 42 3.70 -7.25 -20.84
CA VAL A 42 3.46 -8.50 -20.11
C VAL A 42 2.12 -8.39 -19.39
N PRO A 43 1.12 -9.23 -19.74
CA PRO A 43 -0.14 -9.26 -19.04
C PRO A 43 0.10 -9.82 -17.63
N PHE A 44 -0.55 -9.21 -16.64
CA PHE A 44 -0.48 -9.63 -15.25
C PHE A 44 -1.88 -9.88 -14.69
N PRO A 45 -2.01 -10.77 -13.69
CA PRO A 45 -3.28 -11.10 -13.10
C PRO A 45 -3.94 -9.86 -12.46
N GLN A 46 -5.24 -9.71 -12.69
CA GLN A 46 -6.05 -8.73 -11.97
C GLN A 46 -6.05 -9.02 -10.47
N SER A 47 -6.35 -8.01 -9.64
CA SER A 47 -6.35 -8.11 -8.17
C SER A 47 -7.17 -9.31 -7.65
N GLY A 48 -8.27 -9.66 -8.31
CA GLY A 48 -9.14 -10.79 -7.93
C GLY A 48 -8.64 -12.18 -8.33
N TYR A 49 -7.65 -12.31 -9.23
CA TYR A 49 -7.13 -13.61 -9.68
C TYR A 49 -6.57 -14.41 -8.51
N TRP A 50 -5.74 -13.79 -7.67
CA TRP A 50 -5.11 -14.46 -6.52
C TRP A 50 -6.11 -14.84 -5.43
N THR A 51 -7.21 -14.10 -5.30
CA THR A 51 -8.32 -14.49 -4.42
C THR A 51 -8.99 -15.77 -4.92
N LYS A 52 -9.25 -15.87 -6.23
CA LYS A 52 -9.80 -17.07 -6.86
C LYS A 52 -8.88 -18.28 -6.70
N VAL A 53 -7.57 -18.10 -6.93
CA VAL A 53 -6.55 -19.14 -6.71
C VAL A 53 -6.52 -19.60 -5.24
N LYS A 54 -6.57 -18.65 -4.29
CA LYS A 54 -6.62 -18.98 -2.85
C LYS A 54 -7.87 -19.78 -2.47
N ASN A 55 -8.99 -19.51 -3.15
CA ASN A 55 -10.25 -20.22 -2.95
C ASN A 55 -10.32 -21.57 -3.72
N GLY A 56 -9.20 -22.06 -4.26
CA GLY A 56 -9.12 -23.35 -4.96
C GLY A 56 -9.65 -23.34 -6.40
N SER A 57 -10.01 -22.18 -6.95
CA SER A 57 -10.39 -22.06 -8.36
C SER A 57 -9.15 -21.99 -9.24
N ASN A 58 -9.23 -22.49 -10.48
CA ASN A 58 -8.17 -22.39 -11.48
C ASN A 58 -8.53 -21.36 -12.58
N PRO A 59 -8.44 -20.04 -12.30
CA PRO A 59 -8.76 -19.00 -13.27
C PRO A 59 -7.84 -19.07 -14.50
N LYS A 60 -8.39 -18.78 -15.69
CA LYS A 60 -7.64 -18.80 -16.95
C LYS A 60 -6.49 -17.78 -16.92
N LYS A 61 -5.29 -18.24 -17.28
CA LYS A 61 -4.12 -17.37 -17.53
C LYS A 61 -4.29 -16.67 -18.88
N ILE A 62 -3.92 -15.40 -18.95
CA ILE A 62 -3.95 -14.62 -20.20
C ILE A 62 -2.67 -14.95 -20.95
N ALA A 63 -2.78 -15.50 -22.17
CA ALA A 63 -1.61 -15.83 -22.98
C ALA A 63 -0.73 -14.59 -23.23
N LEU A 64 0.58 -14.79 -23.27
CA LEU A 64 1.55 -13.75 -23.59
C LEU A 64 1.29 -13.25 -25.02
N PRO A 65 0.94 -11.97 -25.24
CA PRO A 65 0.71 -11.45 -26.59
C PRO A 65 2.02 -11.41 -27.39
N ASN A 66 1.96 -11.48 -28.71
CA ASN A 66 3.14 -11.19 -29.52
C ASN A 66 3.51 -9.71 -29.34
N PHE A 67 4.79 -9.45 -29.04
CA PHE A 67 5.33 -8.11 -28.87
C PHE A 67 6.61 -8.02 -29.69
N ASP A 68 6.69 -6.99 -30.51
CA ASP A 68 7.77 -6.74 -31.47
C ASP A 68 8.84 -5.77 -30.92
N GLY A 69 8.73 -5.40 -29.63
CA GLY A 69 9.65 -4.48 -28.97
C GLY A 69 10.72 -5.19 -28.13
N ASP A 70 11.42 -4.41 -27.31
CA ASP A 70 12.46 -4.92 -26.43
C ASP A 70 11.93 -5.96 -25.44
N ASN A 71 12.47 -7.17 -25.49
CA ASN A 71 12.10 -8.27 -24.59
C ASN A 71 12.84 -8.22 -23.25
N LYS A 72 13.72 -7.22 -23.03
CA LYS A 72 14.59 -7.14 -21.87
C LYS A 72 14.65 -5.72 -21.33
N ILE A 73 14.58 -5.60 -20.01
CA ILE A 73 14.78 -4.33 -19.31
C ILE A 73 15.79 -4.53 -18.20
N VAL A 74 16.76 -3.63 -18.15
CA VAL A 74 17.78 -3.58 -17.12
C VAL A 74 17.31 -2.65 -16.01
N ILE A 75 17.18 -3.17 -14.79
CA ILE A 75 16.80 -2.41 -13.60
C ILE A 75 17.93 -2.38 -12.59
N GLN A 76 18.05 -1.26 -11.88
CA GLN A 76 18.91 -1.18 -10.72
C GLN A 76 18.13 -1.68 -9.50
N LYS A 77 18.67 -2.69 -8.83
CA LYS A 77 18.15 -3.16 -7.54
C LYS A 77 18.31 -2.03 -6.53
N TYR A 78 17.20 -1.42 -6.13
CA TYR A 78 17.16 -0.47 -5.02
C TYR A 78 16.70 -1.24 -3.79
N VAL A 79 17.44 -1.20 -2.69
CA VAL A 79 16.95 -1.81 -1.45
C VAL A 79 15.70 -1.03 -1.03
N TYR A 80 14.51 -1.50 -1.42
CA TYR A 80 13.24 -0.89 -1.08
C TYR A 80 12.96 -1.16 0.39
N THR A 81 13.64 -0.40 1.27
CA THR A 81 13.26 -0.32 2.67
C THR A 81 12.00 0.51 2.71
N LYS A 82 10.83 -0.13 2.81
CA LYS A 82 9.62 0.57 3.23
C LYS A 82 9.92 1.12 4.63
N LYS A 83 10.27 2.40 4.74
CA LYS A 83 10.24 3.13 6.02
C LYS A 83 8.77 3.33 6.40
N THR A 84 8.05 2.23 6.64
CA THR A 84 6.68 2.28 7.15
C THR A 84 6.73 1.89 8.61
N THR A 85 7.11 2.84 9.44
CA THR A 85 6.77 2.82 10.86
C THR A 85 6.35 4.24 11.23
N TYR A 86 5.28 4.76 10.63
CA TYR A 86 4.55 5.82 11.32
C TYR A 86 3.88 5.17 12.53
N THR A 87 4.64 5.02 13.59
CA THR A 87 4.15 4.63 14.91
C THR A 87 3.60 5.88 15.58
N LYS A 88 2.56 5.83 16.43
CA LYS A 88 2.07 7.04 17.12
C LYS A 88 3.20 7.79 17.87
N ASP A 89 4.22 7.07 18.32
CA ASP A 89 5.49 7.58 18.86
C ASP A 89 6.28 8.52 17.93
N ASP A 90 6.13 8.40 16.60
CA ASP A 90 6.79 9.28 15.63
C ASP A 90 6.41 10.75 15.80
N ARG A 91 5.20 11.02 16.30
CA ARG A 91 4.69 12.40 16.49
C ARG A 91 5.51 13.20 17.49
N LEU A 92 6.15 12.52 18.44
CA LEU A 92 6.97 13.15 19.47
C LEU A 92 8.47 12.93 19.22
N LYS A 93 8.91 12.26 18.15
CA LYS A 93 10.35 11.95 17.96
C LYS A 93 11.23 13.18 17.86
N HIS A 94 10.69 14.32 17.44
CA HIS A 94 11.42 15.57 17.33
C HIS A 94 11.38 16.45 18.59
N MET A 95 10.64 16.01 19.63
CA MET A 95 10.45 16.79 20.86
C MET A 95 11.38 16.30 21.97
N LYS A 96 11.89 17.20 22.82
CA LYS A 96 12.73 16.84 23.97
C LYS A 96 11.93 16.05 25.00
N GLU A 97 12.57 15.14 25.73
CA GLU A 97 11.89 14.26 26.71
C GLU A 97 11.12 15.05 27.78
N GLU A 98 11.65 16.18 28.24
CA GLU A 98 10.99 17.06 29.20
C GLU A 98 9.66 17.64 28.67
N GLU A 99 9.63 18.03 27.40
CA GLU A 99 8.44 18.58 26.76
C GLU A 99 7.40 17.49 26.49
N LYS A 100 7.82 16.27 26.14
CA LYS A 100 6.92 15.12 26.03
C LYS A 100 6.23 14.82 27.35
N ASN A 101 6.98 14.81 28.45
CA ASN A 101 6.42 14.53 29.78
C ASN A 101 5.41 15.59 30.19
N LYS A 102 5.70 16.88 29.95
CA LYS A 102 4.73 17.97 30.16
C LYS A 102 3.46 17.81 29.34
N ILE A 103 3.58 17.43 28.07
CA ILE A 103 2.42 17.21 27.20
C ILE A 103 1.61 15.98 27.64
N LEU A 104 2.28 14.89 28.03
CA LEU A 104 1.59 13.68 28.51
C LEU A 104 0.85 13.95 29.82
N GLU A 105 1.48 14.68 30.75
CA GLU A 105 0.85 15.12 31.99
C GLU A 105 -0.34 16.05 31.72
N PHE A 106 -0.18 17.02 30.81
CA PHE A 106 -1.29 17.88 30.39
C PHE A 106 -2.44 17.08 29.78
N CYS A 107 -2.16 16.17 28.84
CA CYS A 107 -3.15 15.31 28.18
C CYS A 107 -3.93 14.44 29.17
N ASN A 108 -3.27 13.89 30.19
CA ASN A 108 -3.95 13.10 31.24
C ASN A 108 -4.90 13.94 32.09
N ASN A 109 -4.63 15.24 32.24
CA ASN A 109 -5.47 16.17 32.98
C ASN A 109 -6.62 16.75 32.14
N ILE A 110 -6.67 16.51 30.82
CA ILE A 110 -7.77 16.95 29.97
C ILE A 110 -9.00 16.08 30.23
N ARG A 111 -9.99 16.65 30.94
CA ARG A 111 -11.30 16.04 31.12
C ARG A 111 -12.27 16.60 30.09
N VAL A 112 -12.60 15.80 29.07
CA VAL A 112 -13.60 16.16 28.07
C VAL A 112 -15.00 15.88 28.64
N PRO A 113 -15.88 16.89 28.76
CA PRO A 113 -17.26 16.67 29.23
C PRO A 113 -18.07 15.91 28.18
N GLU A 114 -18.98 15.03 28.62
CA GLU A 114 -19.83 14.22 27.72
C GLU A 114 -20.73 15.06 26.80
N ARG A 115 -21.07 16.28 27.24
CA ARG A 115 -21.89 17.23 26.48
C ARG A 115 -21.14 18.53 26.29
N LEU A 116 -20.96 18.91 25.03
CA LEU A 116 -20.47 20.23 24.65
C LEU A 116 -21.63 21.22 24.76
N TYR A 117 -21.46 22.27 25.58
CA TYR A 117 -22.44 23.33 25.68
C TYR A 117 -22.19 24.38 24.59
N LYS A 118 -23.19 24.64 23.74
CA LYS A 118 -23.10 25.51 22.55
C LYS A 118 -21.93 25.17 21.60
N PRO A 119 -21.89 23.96 21.03
CA PRO A 119 -20.87 23.64 20.04
C PRO A 119 -21.01 24.56 18.82
N HIS A 120 -19.88 25.01 18.30
CA HIS A 120 -19.78 25.75 17.05
C HIS A 120 -20.44 24.95 15.91
N GLN A 121 -20.97 25.63 14.88
CA GLN A 121 -21.75 25.01 13.80
C GLN A 121 -21.01 23.83 13.14
N LEU A 122 -19.73 23.99 12.85
CA LEU A 122 -18.86 22.93 12.29
C LEU A 122 -18.78 21.65 13.15
N LEU A 123 -18.84 21.76 14.48
CA LEU A 123 -18.80 20.60 15.36
C LEU A 123 -20.14 19.86 15.43
N LYS A 124 -21.26 20.56 15.21
CA LYS A 124 -22.58 19.92 15.11
C LYS A 124 -22.68 19.06 13.86
N GLU A 125 -22.17 19.57 12.73
CA GLU A 125 -22.11 18.85 11.46
C GLU A 125 -21.26 17.58 11.59
N ILE A 126 -20.08 17.65 12.21
CA ILE A 126 -19.20 16.48 12.38
C ILE A 126 -19.84 15.39 13.28
N LYS A 127 -20.57 15.78 14.33
CA LYS A 127 -21.20 14.81 15.25
C LYS A 127 -22.27 13.98 14.56
N PHE A 128 -23.01 14.58 13.62
CA PHE A 128 -23.95 13.89 12.74
C PHE A 128 -23.25 12.78 11.93
N TYR A 129 -22.07 13.06 11.36
CA TYR A 129 -21.31 12.07 10.61
C TYR A 129 -20.61 10.99 11.46
N SER A 130 -20.45 11.18 12.78
CA SER A 130 -19.78 10.18 13.63
C SER A 130 -20.69 9.06 14.13
N ASP A 131 -22.01 9.31 14.20
CA ASP A 131 -23.01 8.28 14.53
C ASP A 131 -23.25 7.34 13.33
N ASP A 132 -23.24 7.88 12.10
CA ASP A 132 -23.28 7.10 10.86
C ASP A 132 -21.89 6.57 10.49
N ARG A 133 -21.36 5.65 11.30
CA ARG A 133 -20.18 4.84 10.94
C ARG A 133 -20.43 3.86 9.78
N ASP A 134 -21.49 4.03 9.02
CA ASP A 134 -21.53 3.57 7.63
C ASP A 134 -20.89 4.64 6.76
N MET A 135 -19.54 4.61 6.74
CA MET A 135 -18.83 5.07 5.55
C MET A 135 -19.43 4.34 4.36
N VAL A 136 -20.27 5.05 3.59
CA VAL A 136 -20.59 4.68 2.22
C VAL A 136 -19.24 4.43 1.55
N ARG A 137 -18.91 3.16 1.39
CA ARG A 137 -17.85 2.73 0.49
C ARG A 137 -18.39 3.07 -0.89
N ASP A 138 -18.01 4.24 -1.38
CA ASP A 138 -18.20 4.61 -2.78
C ASP A 138 -17.79 3.41 -3.63
N SER A 139 -18.79 2.87 -4.32
CA SER A 139 -18.68 1.85 -5.37
C SER A 139 -18.71 2.53 -6.72
#